data_AF-A0A5P9H2D6-F1
#
_entry.id   AF-A0A5P9H2D6-F1
#
_cell.length_a   1.000
_cell.length_b   1.000
_cell.length_c   1.000
_cell.angle_alpha   90.00
_cell.angle_beta   90.00
_cell.angle_gamma   90.00
#
_symmetry.space_group_name_H-M   'P 1'
#
loop_
_entity.id
_entity.type
_entity.pdbx_description
1 polymer ?
#
loop_
_entity_poly.entity_id
_entity_poly.type
_entity_poly.pdbx_seq_one_letter_code
_entity_poly.pdbx_strand_id
1 'polypeptide(L)'
;MSGVIEARRALHRAILADLDNSSHAFGRYETFSHLRVLGDPQLLSRDIVRAICRDLTNRGFARYQRGLFTEDGIPAGSGYGITRRGLAYLIALEEVS
;
A
#
# COMPACT_ATOMS: atom_id res chain seq x y z
N MET A 1 -8.75 -22.45 -10.50
CA MET A 1 -8.50 -21.02 -10.82
C MET A 1 -8.94 -20.05 -9.72
N SER A 2 -9.93 -20.38 -8.88
CA SER A 2 -10.39 -19.52 -7.77
C SER A 2 -9.30 -19.13 -6.75
N GLY A 3 -8.46 -20.09 -6.31
CA GLY A 3 -7.49 -19.84 -5.23
C GLY A 3 -6.41 -18.78 -5.52
N VAL A 4 -5.96 -18.62 -6.77
CA VAL A 4 -4.96 -17.60 -7.14
C VAL A 4 -5.57 -16.19 -7.10
N ILE A 5 -6.84 -16.07 -7.50
CA ILE A 5 -7.56 -14.80 -7.46
C ILE A 5 -7.76 -14.38 -6.00
N GLU A 6 -8.20 -15.29 -5.14
CA GLU A 6 -8.38 -15.02 -3.71
C GLU A 6 -7.07 -14.66 -3.01
N ALA A 7 -5.99 -15.39 -3.29
CA ALA A 7 -4.67 -15.05 -2.74
C ALA A 7 -4.23 -13.63 -3.14
N ARG A 8 -4.42 -13.24 -4.40
CA ARG A 8 -4.12 -11.87 -4.86
C ARG A 8 -5.00 -10.83 -4.16
N ARG A 9 -6.30 -11.10 -4.00
CA ARG A 9 -7.23 -10.20 -3.29
C ARG A 9 -6.80 -10.01 -1.84
N ALA A 10 -6.44 -11.08 -1.14
CA ALA A 10 -5.94 -11.02 0.24
C ALA A 10 -4.66 -10.18 0.34
N LEU A 11 -3.70 -10.38 -0.56
CA LEU A 11 -2.46 -9.61 -0.62
C LEU A 11 -2.70 -8.12 -0.91
N HIS A 12 -3.62 -7.81 -1.82
CA HIS A 12 -4.01 -6.42 -2.09
C HIS A 12 -4.67 -5.79 -0.87
N ARG A 13 -5.57 -6.51 -0.21
CA ARG A 13 -6.25 -6.03 1.01
C ARG A 13 -5.23 -5.68 2.08
N ALA A 14 -4.28 -6.58 2.37
CA ALA A 14 -3.25 -6.37 3.39
C ALA A 14 -2.45 -5.08 3.12
N ILE A 15 -1.91 -4.92 1.92
CA ILE A 15 -1.08 -3.74 1.60
C ILE A 15 -1.90 -2.45 1.55
N LEU A 16 -3.14 -2.47 1.05
CA LEU A 16 -3.99 -1.28 1.03
C LEU A 16 -4.43 -0.88 2.45
N ALA A 17 -4.70 -1.86 3.32
CA ALA A 17 -5.00 -1.60 4.73
C ALA A 17 -3.80 -0.97 5.44
N ASP A 18 -2.57 -1.43 5.20
CA ASP A 18 -1.37 -0.80 5.78
C ASP A 18 -1.19 0.65 5.32
N LEU A 19 -1.47 0.93 4.04
CA LEU A 19 -1.40 2.28 3.50
C LEU A 19 -2.49 3.19 4.07
N ASP A 20 -3.69 2.65 4.27
CA ASP A 20 -4.82 3.38 4.84
C ASP A 20 -4.69 3.60 6.35
N ASN A 21 -4.08 2.68 7.08
CA ASN A 21 -3.86 2.82 8.53
C ASN A 21 -2.65 3.71 8.89
N SER A 22 -1.93 4.23 7.89
CA SER A 22 -0.79 5.11 8.11
C SER A 22 -1.21 6.44 8.77
N SER A 23 -0.31 7.09 9.51
CA SER A 23 -0.60 8.39 10.10
C SER A 23 -0.88 9.39 8.98
N HIS A 24 -2.15 9.76 8.79
CA HIS A 24 -2.61 10.72 7.79
C HIS A 24 -2.21 12.17 8.12
N ALA A 25 -1.00 12.38 8.65
CA ALA A 25 -0.47 13.67 9.10
C ALA A 25 -0.54 14.75 8.02
N PHE A 26 -0.41 14.37 6.74
CA PHE A 26 -0.48 15.29 5.60
C PHE A 26 -1.78 15.17 4.79
N GLY A 27 -2.73 14.35 5.27
CA GLY A 27 -3.93 13.96 4.52
C GLY A 27 -3.88 12.50 4.05
N ARG A 28 -5.06 11.89 3.94
CA ARG A 28 -5.21 10.46 3.66
C ARG A 28 -4.61 10.02 2.33
N TYR A 29 -4.58 10.88 1.33
CA TYR A 29 -4.09 10.58 -0.02
C TYR A 29 -2.72 11.24 -0.31
N GLU A 30 -2.21 11.97 0.67
CA GLU A 30 -0.99 12.76 0.63
C GLU A 30 0.10 12.16 1.54
N THR A 31 -0.26 11.26 2.45
CA THR A 31 0.69 10.43 3.20
C THR A 31 1.27 9.31 2.34
N PHE A 32 2.59 9.13 2.44
CA PHE A 32 3.34 8.06 1.78
C PHE A 32 4.12 7.24 2.80
N SER A 33 3.96 5.92 2.73
CA SER A 33 4.62 4.95 3.60
C SER A 33 5.82 4.32 2.90
N HIS A 34 6.96 4.27 3.60
CA HIS A 34 8.15 3.59 3.10
C HIS A 34 7.90 2.07 3.01
N LEU A 35 8.48 1.40 2.01
CA LEU A 35 8.29 -0.06 1.77
C LEU A 35 8.58 -0.94 3.00
N ARG A 36 9.44 -0.47 3.91
CA ARG A 36 9.83 -1.20 5.14
C ARG A 36 8.70 -1.35 6.15
N VAL A 37 7.71 -0.47 6.12
CA VAL A 37 6.58 -0.51 7.07
C VAL A 37 5.37 -1.25 6.52
N LEU A 38 5.43 -1.70 5.27
CA LEU A 38 4.34 -2.39 4.59
C LEU A 38 4.54 -3.90 4.64
N GLY A 39 3.47 -4.62 4.95
CA GLY A 39 3.42 -6.07 5.08
C GLY A 39 4.17 -6.60 6.29
N ASP A 40 3.72 -7.76 6.79
CA ASP A 40 4.43 -8.50 7.82
C ASP A 40 5.71 -9.14 7.23
N PRO A 41 6.92 -8.78 7.71
CA PRO A 41 8.17 -9.35 7.21
C PRO A 41 8.34 -10.85 7.49
N GLN A 42 7.58 -11.43 8.43
CA GLN A 42 7.57 -12.88 8.67
C GLN A 42 6.76 -13.65 7.62
N LEU A 43 5.83 -12.97 6.95
CA LEU A 43 4.94 -13.57 5.96
C LEU A 43 5.32 -13.20 4.52
N LEU A 44 5.80 -11.98 4.30
CA LEU A 44 6.05 -11.43 2.97
C LEU A 44 7.49 -10.91 2.83
N SER A 45 8.19 -11.41 1.81
CA SER A 45 9.48 -10.86 1.43
C SER A 45 9.34 -9.45 0.87
N ARG A 46 10.40 -8.65 0.94
CA ARG A 46 10.38 -7.27 0.40
C ARG A 46 10.20 -7.22 -1.11
N ASP A 47 10.59 -8.27 -1.82
CA ASP A 47 10.34 -8.38 -3.26
C ASP A 47 8.87 -8.64 -3.56
N ILE A 48 8.19 -9.46 -2.75
CA ILE A 48 6.74 -9.67 -2.85
C ILE A 48 5.99 -8.37 -2.55
N VAL A 49 6.31 -7.68 -1.46
CA VAL A 49 5.68 -6.39 -1.12
C VAL A 49 5.89 -5.37 -2.25
N ARG A 50 7.10 -5.30 -2.81
CA ARG A 50 7.42 -4.40 -3.94
C ARG A 50 6.61 -4.77 -5.19
N ALA A 51 6.47 -6.06 -5.49
CA ALA A 51 5.67 -6.53 -6.63
C ALA A 51 4.18 -6.15 -6.45
N ILE A 52 3.62 -6.34 -5.25
CA ILE A 52 2.23 -5.97 -4.94
C ILE A 52 2.04 -4.47 -5.07
N CYS A 53 2.92 -3.65 -4.49
CA CYS A 53 2.83 -2.19 -4.58
C CYS A 53 2.90 -1.71 -6.04
N ARG A 54 3.75 -2.34 -6.86
CA ARG A 54 3.85 -2.04 -8.29
C ARG A 54 2.56 -2.42 -9.03
N ASP A 55 2.00 -3.59 -8.76
CA ASP A 55 0.71 -4.00 -9.34
C ASP A 55 -0.41 -3.03 -8.97
N LEU A 56 -0.54 -2.69 -7.68
CA LEU A 56 -1.51 -1.71 -7.19
C LEU A 56 -1.32 -0.33 -7.85
N THR A 57 -0.07 0.11 -8.02
CA THR A 57 0.26 1.37 -8.70
C THR A 57 -0.14 1.33 -10.17
N ASN A 58 0.20 0.27 -10.89
CA ASN A 58 -0.18 0.08 -12.30
C ASN A 58 -1.70 0.06 -12.50
N ARG A 59 -2.46 -0.37 -11.48
CA ARG A 59 -3.93 -0.38 -11.49
C ARG A 59 -4.56 0.93 -11.00
N GLY A 60 -3.74 1.90 -10.57
CA GLY A 60 -4.19 3.20 -10.07
C GLY A 60 -4.74 3.19 -8.64
N PHE A 61 -4.47 2.14 -7.86
CA PHE A 61 -4.90 1.99 -6.47
C PHE A 61 -3.90 2.53 -5.47
N ALA A 62 -2.62 2.62 -5.85
CA ALA A 62 -1.57 3.26 -5.07
C ALA A 62 -0.80 4.26 -5.95
N ARG A 63 -0.08 5.18 -5.31
CA ARG A 63 0.86 6.10 -5.95
C ARG A 63 2.24 5.91 -5.37
N TYR A 64 3.25 5.78 -6.23
CA TYR A 64 4.65 5.81 -5.82
C TYR A 64 5.15 7.26 -5.74
N GLN A 65 5.88 7.60 -4.68
CA GLN A 65 6.47 8.92 -4.48
C GLN A 65 7.96 8.79 -4.13
N ARG A 66 8.78 9.64 -4.75
CA ARG A 66 10.20 9.82 -4.45
C ARG A 66 10.44 11.12 -3.69
N GLY A 67 11.59 11.18 -3.02
CA GLY A 67 12.00 12.36 -2.26
C GLY A 67 11.13 12.57 -1.03
N LEU A 68 10.78 11.48 -0.34
CA LEU A 68 10.12 11.59 0.96
C LEU A 68 11.10 12.15 1.98
N PHE A 69 10.56 12.91 2.92
CA PHE A 69 11.28 13.43 4.09
C PHE A 69 10.48 13.09 5.35
N THR A 70 11.18 12.88 6.45
CA THR A 70 10.55 12.83 7.78
C THR A 70 10.12 14.23 8.21
N GLU A 71 9.36 14.32 9.30
CA GLU A 71 8.97 15.60 9.90
C GLU A 71 10.17 16.45 10.33
N ASP A 72 11.28 15.79 10.72
CA ASP A 72 12.56 16.45 11.05
C ASP A 72 13.36 16.91 9.82
N GLY A 73 12.80 16.78 8.61
CA GLY A 73 13.48 17.14 7.35
C GLY A 73 14.56 16.15 6.93
N ILE A 74 14.58 14.93 7.46
CA ILE A 74 15.56 13.89 7.09
C ILE A 74 15.06 13.17 5.82
N PRO A 75 15.90 12.99 4.79
CA PRO A 75 15.54 12.20 3.61
C PRO A 75 15.10 10.78 4.00
N ALA A 76 13.84 10.45 3.71
CA ALA A 76 13.23 9.14 3.92
C ALA A 76 13.14 8.29 2.64
N GLY A 77 13.66 8.81 1.52
CA GLY A 77 13.79 8.06 0.27
C GLY A 77 12.51 8.04 -0.56
N SER A 78 11.82 6.89 -0.62
CA SER A 78 10.63 6.71 -1.44
C SER A 78 9.59 5.82 -0.79
N GLY A 79 8.33 5.97 -1.18
CA GLY A 79 7.22 5.23 -0.58
C GLY A 79 5.98 5.18 -1.46
N TYR A 80 4.92 4.63 -0.89
CA TYR A 80 3.64 4.42 -1.56
C TYR A 80 2.53 5.06 -0.73
N GLY A 81 1.53 5.63 -1.40
CA GLY A 81 0.33 6.20 -0.78
C GLY A 81 -0.92 5.62 -1.43
N ILE A 82 -1.99 5.49 -0.67
CA ILE A 82 -3.28 5.02 -1.21
C ILE A 82 -3.94 6.12 -2.04
N THR A 83 -4.62 5.75 -3.13
CA THR A 83 -5.44 6.69 -3.90
C THR A 83 -6.91 6.59 -3.48
N ARG A 84 -7.74 7.58 -3.83
CA ARG A 84 -9.21 7.47 -3.67
C ARG A 84 -9.78 6.18 -4.28
N ARG A 85 -9.27 5.79 -5.44
CA ARG A 85 -9.67 4.56 -6.13
C ARG A 85 -9.18 3.32 -5.39
N GLY A 86 -7.99 3.38 -4.79
CA GLY A 86 -7.47 2.32 -3.92
C GLY A 86 -8.33 2.10 -2.69
N LEU A 87 -8.77 3.18 -2.04
CA LEU A 87 -9.68 3.11 -0.90
C LEU A 87 -11.02 2.49 -1.29
N ALA A 88 -11.64 2.94 -2.38
CA ALA A 88 -12.89 2.34 -2.86
C ALA A 88 -12.73 0.84 -3.16
N TYR A 89 -11.58 0.45 -3.71
CA TYR A 89 -11.27 -0.97 -3.95
C TYR A 89 -11.04 -1.75 -2.65
N LEU A 90 -10.42 -1.16 -1.62
CA LEU A 90 -10.25 -1.77 -0.29
C LEU A 90 -11.62 -2.03 0.36
N ILE A 91 -12.51 -1.04 0.37
CA ILE A 91 -13.88 -1.19 0.91
C ILE A 91 -14.61 -2.34 0.21
N ALA A 92 -14.54 -2.41 -1.12
CA ALA A 92 -15.16 -3.49 -1.89
C ALA A 92 -14.53 -4.89 -1.64
N LEU A 93 -13.31 -4.96 -1.12
CA LEU A 93 -12.70 -6.23 -0.70
C LEU A 93 -13.19 -6.67 0.69
N GLU A 94 -13.51 -5.71 1.55
CA GLU A 94 -13.99 -5.97 2.93
C GLU A 94 -15.47 -6.35 2.96
N GLU A 95 -16.30 -5.75 2.10
CA GLU A 95 -17.73 -6.06 1.99
C GLU A 95 -18.03 -7.45 1.41
N VAL A 96 -17.03 -8.09 0.77
CA VAL A 96 -17.15 -9.38 0.09
C VAL A 96 -16.45 -10.51 0.86
N SER A 97 -15.84 -10.21 2.01
CA SER A 97 -15.10 -11.17 2.87
C SER A 97 -15.96 -11.73 4.00
#